data_AF-A0A8R7UAQ6-F1
#
_entry.id   AF-A0A8R7UAQ6-F1
#
_cell.length_a   1.000
_cell.length_b   1.000
_cell.length_c   1.000
_cell.angle_alpha   90.00
_cell.angle_beta   90.00
_cell.angle_gamma   90.00
#
_symmetry.space_group_name_H-M   'P 1'
#
loop_
_entity.id
_entity.type
_entity.pdbx_description
1 polymer ?
#
loop_
_entity_poly.entity_id
_entity_poly.type
_entity_poly.pdbx_seq_one_letter_code
_entity_poly.pdbx_strand_id
1 'polypeptide(L)'
;VRLTGVQVDGKALSSIPAGAFELQADGSGGVFLSTTVPVTYLEEAAYSVLRRALVSRIQSQGVSPFDSQDLEHLCYPSSSFVNVKVPRLTLVFDGVGAAMELKPENYFFKDGAAGGLVCLTILPSRGGSVLGSL
;
A
#
# COMPACT_ATOMS: atom_id res chain seq x y z
N VAL A 1 -7.33 -1.36 -15.19
CA VAL A 1 -7.42 0.11 -14.89
C VAL A 1 -6.05 0.74 -15.11
N ARG A 2 -5.92 2.06 -15.30
CA ARG A 2 -4.61 2.70 -15.53
C ARG A 2 -4.20 3.53 -14.32
N LEU A 3 -3.46 2.89 -13.41
CA LEU A 3 -2.82 3.55 -12.28
C LEU A 3 -1.56 4.27 -12.76
N THR A 4 -1.37 5.52 -12.38
CA THR A 4 -0.23 6.35 -12.79
C THR A 4 0.65 6.75 -11.61
N GLY A 5 0.15 6.61 -10.38
CA GLY A 5 0.93 6.94 -9.21
C GLY A 5 0.23 6.59 -7.89
N VAL A 6 0.99 6.78 -6.82
CA VAL A 6 0.53 6.63 -5.45
C VAL A 6 0.95 7.88 -4.67
N GLN A 7 0.09 8.35 -3.78
CA GLN A 7 0.40 9.46 -2.88
C GLN A 7 0.28 9.02 -1.42
N VAL A 8 1.16 9.56 -0.58
CA VAL A 8 1.08 9.47 0.88
C VAL A 8 0.97 10.88 1.45
N ASP A 9 -0.09 11.14 2.21
CA ASP A 9 -0.44 12.47 2.74
C ASP A 9 -0.57 13.56 1.66
N GLY A 10 -1.02 13.18 0.46
CA GLY A 10 -1.13 14.08 -0.70
C GLY A 10 0.20 14.38 -1.39
N LYS A 11 1.30 13.71 -1.00
CA LYS A 11 2.60 13.81 -1.68
C LYS A 11 2.80 12.61 -2.59
N ALA A 12 3.04 12.87 -3.88
CA ALA A 12 3.35 11.82 -4.84
C ALA A 12 4.64 11.08 -4.48
N LEU A 13 4.61 9.76 -4.60
CA LEU A 13 5.77 8.89 -4.42
C LEU A 13 6.60 8.86 -5.70
N SER A 14 7.37 9.92 -5.96
CA SER A 14 8.14 10.11 -7.19
C SER A 14 9.29 9.11 -7.41
N SER A 15 9.63 8.31 -6.39
CA SER A 15 10.62 7.24 -6.51
C SER A 15 10.04 5.93 -7.07
N ILE A 16 8.72 5.86 -7.32
CA ILE A 16 8.14 4.74 -8.06
C ILE A 16 8.67 4.81 -9.50
N PRO A 17 9.25 3.72 -10.04
CA PRO A 17 9.76 3.71 -11.41
C PRO A 17 8.68 4.07 -12.43
N ALA A 18 9.04 4.83 -13.45
CA ALA A 18 8.18 5.01 -14.61
C ALA A 18 7.88 3.64 -15.24
N GLY A 19 6.63 3.40 -15.62
CA GLY A 19 6.19 2.13 -16.18
C GLY A 19 5.89 1.02 -15.15
N ALA A 20 6.05 1.25 -13.84
CA ALA A 20 5.77 0.24 -12.80
C ALA A 20 4.32 -0.32 -12.83
N PHE A 21 3.39 0.40 -13.44
CA PHE A 21 1.99 0.03 -13.57
C PHE A 21 1.56 -0.25 -15.01
N GLU A 22 2.48 -0.21 -15.96
CA GLU A 22 2.18 -0.41 -17.39
C GLU A 22 2.07 -1.89 -17.72
N LEU A 23 1.09 -2.22 -18.56
CA LEU A 23 0.97 -3.54 -19.17
C LEU A 23 1.99 -3.65 -20.29
N GLN A 24 2.86 -4.64 -20.20
CA GLN A 24 3.91 -4.93 -21.16
C GLN A 24 3.39 -5.74 -22.35
N ALA A 25 4.13 -5.72 -23.46
CA ALA A 25 3.75 -6.43 -24.68
C ALA A 25 3.68 -7.96 -24.53
N ASP A 26 4.42 -8.52 -23.57
CA ASP A 26 4.40 -9.95 -23.23
C ASP A 26 3.25 -10.34 -22.30
N GLY A 27 2.39 -9.38 -21.93
CA GLY A 27 1.25 -9.58 -21.04
C GLY A 27 1.57 -9.46 -19.54
N SER A 28 2.83 -9.22 -19.17
CA SER A 28 3.21 -8.94 -17.78
C SER A 28 2.92 -7.49 -17.38
N GLY A 29 2.87 -7.21 -16.08
CA GLY A 29 2.62 -5.87 -15.55
C GLY A 29 1.14 -5.51 -15.54
N GLY A 30 0.85 -4.21 -15.61
CA GLY A 30 -0.51 -3.69 -15.59
C GLY A 30 -1.15 -3.68 -14.20
N VAL A 31 -2.39 -3.15 -14.15
CA VAL A 31 -3.21 -3.07 -12.93
C VAL A 31 -4.62 -3.59 -13.19
N PHE A 32 -4.99 -4.62 -12.45
CA PHE A 32 -6.28 -5.29 -12.55
C PHE A 32 -7.14 -4.99 -11.32
N LEU A 33 -8.46 -4.97 -11.50
CA LEU A 33 -9.41 -4.92 -10.40
C LEU A 33 -9.95 -6.33 -10.20
N SER A 34 -9.92 -6.83 -8.96
CA SER A 34 -10.47 -8.14 -8.64
C SER A 34 -11.40 -8.06 -7.44
N THR A 35 -12.60 -8.59 -7.61
CA THR A 35 -13.57 -8.75 -6.52
C THR A 35 -13.38 -10.06 -5.75
N THR A 36 -12.63 -11.00 -6.31
CA THR A 36 -12.36 -12.32 -5.73
C THR A 36 -11.08 -12.36 -4.91
N VAL A 37 -10.27 -11.28 -4.95
CA VAL A 37 -9.05 -11.15 -4.16
C VAL A 37 -9.30 -10.12 -3.06
N PRO A 38 -9.19 -10.50 -1.77
CA PRO A 38 -9.49 -9.58 -0.68
C PRO A 38 -8.45 -8.48 -0.57
N VAL A 39 -7.17 -8.80 -0.65
CA VAL A 39 -6.07 -7.85 -0.45
C VAL A 39 -5.61 -7.22 -1.76
N THR A 40 -4.97 -6.05 -1.68
CA THR A 40 -4.31 -5.45 -2.84
C THR A 40 -2.91 -6.03 -2.99
N TYR A 41 -2.57 -6.46 -4.19
CA TYR A 41 -1.20 -6.79 -4.59
C TYR A 41 -0.64 -5.65 -5.43
N LEU A 42 0.49 -5.10 -5.03
CA LEU A 42 1.13 -3.98 -5.71
C LEU A 42 2.48 -4.42 -6.25
N GLU A 43 2.79 -4.01 -7.47
CA GLU A 43 4.09 -4.28 -8.09
C GLU A 43 5.24 -3.96 -7.13
N GLU A 44 6.19 -4.89 -7.00
CA GLU A 44 7.23 -4.93 -5.97
C GLU A 44 8.01 -3.61 -5.83
N ALA A 45 8.38 -2.96 -6.94
CA ALA A 45 9.10 -1.70 -6.91
C ALA A 45 8.23 -0.55 -6.37
N ALA A 46 6.95 -0.51 -6.75
CA ALA A 46 6.00 0.46 -6.20
C ALA A 46 5.70 0.20 -4.71
N TYR A 47 5.52 -1.07 -4.32
CA TYR A 47 5.32 -1.49 -2.94
C TYR A 47 6.49 -1.08 -2.03
N SER A 48 7.73 -1.31 -2.45
CA SER A 48 8.92 -0.93 -1.69
C SER A 48 8.97 0.57 -1.39
N VAL A 49 8.56 1.41 -2.34
CA VAL A 49 8.49 2.86 -2.15
C VAL A 49 7.36 3.24 -1.19
N LEU A 50 6.17 2.66 -1.37
CA LEU A 50 5.02 2.87 -0.49
C LEU A 50 5.31 2.45 0.96
N ARG A 51 5.84 1.23 1.16
CA ARG A 51 6.22 0.70 2.47
C ARG A 51 7.17 1.64 3.19
N ARG A 52 8.24 2.10 2.52
CA ARG A 52 9.19 3.05 3.10
C ARG A 52 8.54 4.37 3.49
N ALA A 53 7.64 4.90 2.66
CA ALA A 53 6.91 6.13 2.97
C ALA A 53 5.99 5.96 4.19
N LEU A 54 5.24 4.86 4.28
CA LEU A 54 4.37 4.56 5.41
C LEU A 54 5.18 4.36 6.70
N VAL A 55 6.24 3.56 6.65
CA VAL A 55 7.16 3.34 7.78
C VAL A 55 7.72 4.67 8.29
N SER A 56 8.25 5.51 7.39
CA SER A 56 8.80 6.81 7.77
C SER A 56 7.75 7.70 8.46
N ARG A 57 6.52 7.76 7.94
CA ARG A 57 5.44 8.57 8.52
C ARG A 57 4.98 8.05 9.88
N ILE A 58 4.84 6.74 10.03
CA ILE A 58 4.39 6.12 11.28
C ILE A 58 5.49 6.18 12.34
N GLN A 59 6.75 5.94 11.97
CA GLN A 59 7.89 6.09 12.88
C GLN A 59 8.07 7.52 13.37
N SER A 60 7.72 8.54 12.57
CA SER A 60 7.74 9.94 13.03
C SER A 60 6.76 10.22 14.18
N GLN A 61 5.81 9.31 14.42
CA GLN A 61 4.86 9.34 15.54
C GLN A 61 5.32 8.46 16.71
N GLY A 62 6.54 7.92 16.69
CA GLY A 62 7.11 7.08 17.76
C GLY A 62 6.74 5.60 17.68
N VAL A 63 6.18 5.13 16.55
CA VAL A 63 5.72 3.74 16.39
C VAL A 63 6.57 3.01 15.37
N SER A 64 7.20 1.90 15.80
CA SER A 64 8.07 1.09 14.94
C SER A 64 7.36 -0.17 14.44
N PRO A 65 7.72 -0.68 13.25
CA PRO A 65 7.24 -1.97 12.76
C PRO A 65 7.53 -3.09 13.77
N PHE A 66 6.65 -4.08 13.82
CA PHE A 66 6.80 -5.28 14.64
C PHE A 66 8.07 -6.06 14.26
N ASP A 67 8.29 -6.23 12.96
CA ASP A 67 9.52 -6.76 12.40
C ASP A 67 10.01 -5.81 11.30
N SER A 68 11.16 -5.18 11.53
CA SER A 68 11.77 -4.28 10.54
C SER A 68 12.47 -5.00 9.39
N GLN A 69 12.84 -6.27 9.60
CA GLN A 69 13.53 -7.12 8.61
C GLN A 69 12.56 -7.77 7.64
N ASP A 70 11.29 -7.94 8.03
CA ASP A 70 10.23 -8.35 7.10
C ASP A 70 9.94 -7.20 6.12
N LEU A 71 10.43 -7.35 4.89
CA LEU A 71 10.21 -6.38 3.82
C LEU A 71 8.94 -6.66 3.03
N GLU A 72 8.33 -7.84 3.18
CA GLU A 72 7.15 -8.25 2.45
C GLU A 72 5.88 -7.87 3.19
N HIS A 73 5.88 -7.95 4.52
CA HIS A 73 4.77 -7.52 5.37
C HIS A 73 5.14 -6.26 6.14
N LEU A 74 4.12 -5.44 6.40
CA LEU A 74 4.26 -4.28 7.28
C LEU A 74 3.23 -4.35 8.38
N CYS A 75 3.65 -4.76 9.57
CA CYS A 75 2.79 -4.88 10.74
C CYS A 75 3.31 -4.04 11.91
N TYR A 76 2.41 -3.63 12.78
CA TYR A 76 2.69 -2.87 14.00
C TYR A 76 2.00 -3.51 15.20
N PRO A 77 2.59 -3.48 16.41
CA PRO A 77 1.90 -3.90 17.62
C PRO A 77 0.63 -3.06 17.85
N SER A 78 -0.53 -3.71 18.00
CA SER A 78 -1.81 -3.00 18.15
C SER A 78 -1.82 -1.99 19.28
N SER A 79 -1.11 -2.27 20.38
CA SER A 79 -0.98 -1.39 21.55
C SER A 79 -0.31 -0.06 21.22
N SER A 80 0.68 -0.08 20.32
CA SER A 80 1.38 1.13 19.86
C SER A 80 0.62 1.87 18.75
N PHE A 81 -0.22 1.16 17.99
CA PHE A 81 -0.89 1.72 16.82
C PHE A 81 -2.19 2.48 17.14
N VAL A 82 -2.72 2.38 18.37
CA VAL A 82 -4.03 2.95 18.77
C VAL A 82 -4.15 4.46 18.49
N ASN A 83 -3.08 5.21 18.71
CA ASN A 83 -3.07 6.67 18.55
C ASN A 83 -2.35 7.13 17.28
N VAL A 84 -2.01 6.20 16.38
CA VAL A 84 -1.35 6.54 15.12
C VAL A 84 -2.36 7.23 14.21
N LYS A 85 -2.00 8.43 13.75
CA LYS A 85 -2.65 9.04 12.60
C LYS A 85 -2.18 8.30 11.35
N VAL A 86 -3.03 7.42 10.83
CA VAL A 86 -2.72 6.63 9.64
C VAL A 86 -2.49 7.58 8.45
N PRO A 87 -1.34 7.49 7.74
CA PRO A 87 -1.04 8.36 6.61
C PRO A 87 -2.06 8.19 5.49
N ARG A 88 -2.58 9.28 4.92
CA ARG A 88 -3.58 9.18 3.84
C ARG A 88 -2.96 8.52 2.62
N LEU A 89 -3.59 7.48 2.10
CA LEU A 89 -3.16 6.79 0.90
C LEU A 89 -4.10 7.11 -0.26
N THR A 90 -3.54 7.58 -1.37
CA THR A 90 -4.32 7.89 -2.58
C THR A 90 -3.73 7.15 -3.77
N LEU A 91 -4.58 6.41 -4.48
CA LEU A 91 -4.28 5.82 -5.78
C LEU A 91 -4.62 6.86 -6.86
N VAL A 92 -3.64 7.19 -7.70
CA VAL A 92 -3.81 8.17 -8.79
C VAL A 92 -3.91 7.39 -10.09
N PHE A 93 -5.03 7.56 -10.78
CA PHE A 93 -5.31 6.98 -12.07
C PHE A 93 -5.10 8.03 -13.15
N ASP A 94 -4.97 7.59 -14.39
CA ASP A 94 -4.95 8.50 -15.52
C ASP A 94 -6.33 9.14 -15.75
N GLY A 95 -6.35 10.43 -16.03
CA GLY A 95 -7.55 11.25 -16.18
C GLY A 95 -7.55 12.47 -15.25
N VAL A 96 -8.32 13.49 -15.62
CA VAL A 96 -8.45 14.72 -14.82
C VAL A 96 -9.19 14.40 -13.53
N GLY A 97 -8.55 14.68 -12.39
CA GLY A 97 -9.16 14.45 -11.07
C GLY A 97 -9.35 12.96 -10.71
N ALA A 98 -8.69 12.05 -11.43
CA ALA A 98 -8.83 10.61 -11.22
C ALA A 98 -8.00 10.11 -10.02
N ALA A 99 -8.32 10.62 -8.83
CA ALA A 99 -7.66 10.25 -7.57
C ALA A 99 -8.65 9.52 -6.64
N MET A 100 -8.24 8.38 -6.12
CA MET A 100 -9.02 7.58 -5.17
C MET A 100 -8.28 7.55 -3.83
N GLU A 101 -8.77 8.34 -2.87
CA GLU A 101 -8.30 8.25 -1.49
C GLU A 101 -8.92 7.02 -0.83
N LEU A 102 -8.08 6.17 -0.24
CA LEU A 102 -8.48 4.99 0.50
C LEU A 102 -8.73 5.34 1.96
N LYS A 103 -9.75 4.73 2.55
CA LYS A 103 -9.94 4.79 4.00
C LYS A 103 -8.88 3.92 4.70
N PRO A 104 -8.40 4.29 5.89
CA PRO A 104 -7.45 3.48 6.66
C PRO A 104 -7.84 2.00 6.77
N GLU A 105 -9.13 1.72 6.97
CA GLU A 105 -9.67 0.36 7.10
C GLU A 105 -9.45 -0.51 5.85
N ASN A 106 -9.26 0.09 4.68
CA ASN A 106 -9.06 -0.63 3.42
C ASN A 106 -7.59 -1.08 3.23
N TYR A 107 -6.64 -0.42 3.91
CA TYR A 107 -5.21 -0.74 3.77
C TYR A 107 -4.51 -1.07 5.09
N PHE A 108 -5.18 -0.99 6.25
CA PHE A 108 -4.67 -1.52 7.52
C PHE A 108 -5.74 -2.38 8.20
N PHE A 109 -5.44 -3.67 8.33
CA PHE A 109 -6.29 -4.63 9.04
C PHE A 109 -5.74 -4.88 10.44
N LYS A 110 -6.63 -4.89 11.43
CA LYS A 110 -6.30 -5.21 12.82
C LYS A 110 -6.71 -6.64 13.15
N ASP A 111 -5.75 -7.46 13.55
CA ASP A 111 -6.03 -8.76 14.13
C ASP A 111 -6.76 -8.58 15.49
N GLY A 112 -7.88 -9.29 15.66
CA GLY A 112 -8.77 -9.16 16.81
C GLY A 112 -8.26 -9.81 18.09
N ALA A 113 -7.14 -10.53 18.04
CA ALA A 113 -6.54 -11.19 19.19
C ALA A 113 -5.94 -10.21 20.21
N ALA A 114 -5.97 -10.57 21.50
CA ALA A 114 -5.24 -9.85 22.54
C ALA A 114 -3.73 -9.92 22.25
N GLY A 115 -3.07 -8.76 22.13
CA GLY A 115 -1.67 -8.68 21.66
C GLY A 115 -1.50 -8.77 20.14
N GLY A 116 -2.59 -8.64 19.37
CA GLY A 116 -2.57 -8.73 17.91
C GLY A 116 -1.82 -7.60 17.20
N LEU A 117 -1.66 -7.76 15.89
CA LEU A 117 -0.97 -6.81 15.02
C LEU A 117 -1.97 -5.99 14.19
N VAL A 118 -1.55 -4.80 13.80
CA VAL A 118 -2.19 -4.01 12.73
C VAL A 118 -1.29 -4.08 11.51
N CYS A 119 -1.76 -4.68 10.44
CA CYS A 119 -0.97 -5.01 9.26
C CYS A 119 -1.49 -4.33 8.00
N LEU A 120 -0.56 -3.88 7.15
CA LEU A 120 -0.84 -3.37 5.82
C LEU A 120 -1.44 -4.50 4.96
N THR A 121 -2.62 -4.28 4.36
CA THR A 121 -3.29 -5.23 3.45
C THR A 121 -2.92 -5.00 1.98
N ILE A 122 -1.85 -4.26 1.76
CA ILE A 122 -1.19 -4.13 0.46
C ILE A 122 0.07 -4.98 0.53
N LEU A 123 0.19 -5.97 -0.35
CA LEU A 123 1.29 -6.92 -0.40
C LEU A 123 2.09 -6.75 -1.70
N PRO A 124 3.38 -7.09 -1.73
CA PRO A 124 4.15 -7.07 -2.97
C PRO A 124 3.68 -8.17 -3.93
N SER A 125 3.81 -7.91 -5.23
CA SER A 125 3.65 -8.91 -6.29
C SER A 125 4.66 -8.73 -7.41
N ARG A 126 4.95 -9.86 -8.07
CA ARG A 126 5.76 -9.90 -9.29
C ARG A 126 4.85 -10.10 -10.49
N GLY A 127 5.07 -9.33 -11.55
CA GLY A 127 4.35 -9.49 -12.82
C GLY A 127 3.04 -8.71 -12.95
N GLY A 128 2.71 -7.81 -12.03
CA GLY A 128 1.56 -6.89 -12.15
C GLY A 128 0.96 -6.55 -10.79
N SER A 129 0.01 -5.61 -10.78
CA SER A 129 -0.77 -5.23 -9.58
C SER A 129 -2.22 -5.67 -9.68
N VAL A 130 -2.82 -6.03 -8.55
CA VAL A 130 -4.24 -6.36 -8.41
C VAL A 130 -4.82 -5.53 -7.28
N LEU A 131 -5.76 -4.65 -7.60
CA LEU A 131 -6.58 -3.95 -6.62
C LEU A 131 -7.65 -4.93 -6.11
N GLY A 132 -7.56 -5.27 -4.84
CA GLY A 132 -8.48 -6.18 -4.16
C GLY A 132 -9.80 -5.50 -3.78
N SER A 133 -10.66 -6.26 -3.10
CA SER A 133 -12.00 -5.83 -2.71
C SER A 133 -12.10 -5.18 -1.33
N LEU A 134 -11.05 -5.28 -0.50
CA LEU A 134 -10.99 -4.75 0.86
C LEU A 134 -10.55 -3.28 0.89
#